data_AF-A0A9Q0VYN9-F1
#
_entry.id   AF-A0A9Q0VYN9-F1
#
_cell.length_a   1.000
_cell.length_b   1.000
_cell.length_c   1.000
_cell.angle_alpha   90.00
_cell.angle_beta   90.00
_cell.angle_gamma   90.00
#
_symmetry.space_group_name_H-M   'P 1'
#
loop_
_entity.id
_entity.type
_entity.pdbx_description
1 polymer ?
#
loop_
_entity_poly.entity_id
_entity_poly.type
_entity_poly.pdbx_seq_one_letter_code
_entity_poly.pdbx_strand_id
1 'polypeptide(L)'
;MPDDFYPDRVPITIIDTSSKAEDAGKVAEELKRADAVVLTYACDRPETLDRLSTFWLPELRQLEVKVPVIVVGCKLDLRDENQQVSLEQVMSPIMQQFREIETCIECSAFKHIQIPEVFYYAQKAVLHPTGPLFDQESQTLKPRCVRALKRIFILCDLDRDGALSDAELNEFQVKCFNAPLQPSEIVGVKKVVEEKLPGGGVNDRGVNERGLTLTGFLFLHALFIEKGRLETTWTVLRKFGYNNDIKLADEIIPSFKRAPDQSAELTSEAVEYLRNIYELFDSDKFATCRTRGYFLYCTRKPVGGTSI
;
A
#
# COMPACT_ATOMS: atom_id res chain seq x y z
N MET A 1 -1.12 26.19 0.69
CA MET A 1 -0.58 26.39 -0.68
C MET A 1 -1.74 26.38 -1.67
N PRO A 2 -1.66 27.00 -2.85
CA PRO A 2 -2.73 26.91 -3.85
C PRO A 2 -3.06 25.46 -4.22
N ASP A 3 -4.34 25.14 -4.40
CA ASP A 3 -4.81 23.77 -4.66
C ASP A 3 -4.25 23.19 -5.99
N ASP A 4 -3.87 24.06 -6.92
CA ASP A 4 -3.33 23.70 -8.25
C ASP A 4 -1.90 23.15 -8.21
N PHE A 5 -1.20 23.22 -7.07
CA PHE A 5 0.18 22.74 -6.96
C PHE A 5 0.31 21.23 -6.75
N TYR A 6 -0.76 20.52 -6.37
CA TYR A 6 -0.70 19.10 -6.03
C TYR A 6 -1.76 18.28 -6.78
N PRO A 7 -1.35 17.23 -7.53
CA PRO A 7 -2.25 16.46 -8.39
C PRO A 7 -3.39 15.78 -7.63
N ASP A 8 -3.17 15.47 -6.35
CA ASP A 8 -4.13 14.76 -5.50
C ASP A 8 -5.17 15.68 -4.83
N ARG A 9 -5.08 17.01 -5.02
CA ARG A 9 -6.00 18.05 -4.46
C ARG A 9 -6.23 17.96 -2.94
N VAL A 10 -5.23 17.47 -2.20
CA VAL A 10 -5.27 17.44 -0.73
C VAL A 10 -4.65 18.73 -0.20
N PRO A 11 -5.37 19.51 0.64
CA PRO A 11 -4.84 20.76 1.17
C PRO A 11 -3.66 20.49 2.11
N ILE A 12 -2.56 21.23 1.93
CA ILE A 12 -1.37 21.14 2.77
C ILE A 12 -1.27 22.39 3.64
N THR A 13 -1.19 22.16 4.95
CA THR A 13 -0.88 23.20 5.96
C THR A 13 0.51 22.91 6.52
N ILE A 14 1.40 23.91 6.47
CA ILE A 14 2.77 23.80 6.97
C ILE A 14 2.83 24.54 8.31
N ILE A 15 3.32 23.87 9.34
CA ILE A 15 3.51 24.43 10.68
C ILE A 15 5.01 24.41 10.96
N ASP A 16 5.61 25.60 11.01
CA ASP A 16 7.01 25.74 11.39
C ASP A 16 7.14 25.69 12.92
N THR A 17 8.12 24.94 13.42
CA THR A 17 8.33 24.69 14.85
C THR A 17 9.74 25.09 15.26
N SER A 18 9.84 25.72 16.44
CA SER A 18 11.10 26.18 16.99
C SER A 18 11.82 25.05 17.74
N SER A 19 13.14 24.97 17.62
CA SER A 19 13.96 24.00 18.36
C SER A 19 14.36 24.46 19.76
N LYS A 20 13.86 25.61 20.22
CA LYS A 20 14.18 26.17 21.53
C LYS A 20 13.45 25.43 22.64
N ALA A 21 14.11 25.28 23.79
CA ALA A 21 13.53 24.61 24.96
C ALA A 21 12.24 25.28 25.48
N GLU A 22 12.12 26.61 25.33
CA GLU A 22 10.92 27.37 25.73
C GLU A 22 9.66 26.98 24.94
N ASP A 23 9.83 26.51 23.70
CA ASP A 23 8.74 26.16 22.80
C ASP A 23 8.38 24.67 22.86
N ALA A 24 9.10 23.86 23.64
CA ALA A 24 9.00 22.40 23.63
C ALA A 24 7.57 21.86 23.82
N GLY A 25 6.79 22.48 24.72
CA GLY A 25 5.39 22.09 24.94
C GLY A 25 4.52 22.28 23.69
N LYS A 26 4.67 23.42 23.00
CA LYS A 26 3.94 23.71 21.76
C LYS A 26 4.36 22.77 20.64
N VAL A 27 5.66 22.48 20.50
CA VAL A 27 6.17 21.53 19.50
C VAL A 27 5.56 20.15 19.73
N ALA A 28 5.51 19.67 20.98
CA ALA A 28 4.92 18.38 21.30
C ALA A 28 3.43 18.31 20.93
N GLU A 29 2.66 19.38 21.14
CA GLU A 29 1.25 19.45 20.73
C GLU A 29 1.08 19.40 19.20
N GLU A 30 1.88 20.17 18.45
CA GLU A 30 1.80 20.17 16.99
C GLU A 30 2.24 18.84 16.39
N LEU A 31 3.31 18.21 16.92
CA LEU A 31 3.77 16.90 16.46
C LEU A 31 2.72 15.80 16.65
N LYS A 32 1.94 15.85 17.75
CA LYS A 32 0.85 14.89 17.99
C LYS A 32 -0.35 15.07 17.07
N ARG A 33 -0.54 16.27 16.50
CA ARG A 33 -1.63 16.60 15.58
C ARG A 33 -1.23 16.49 14.12
N ALA A 34 0.06 16.40 13.83
CA ALA A 34 0.58 16.34 12.48
C ALA A 34 0.21 15.02 11.80
N ASP A 35 -0.07 15.07 10.48
CA ASP A 35 -0.25 13.88 9.64
C ASP A 35 1.08 13.36 9.08
N ALA A 36 2.12 14.18 9.05
CA ALA A 36 3.49 13.84 8.68
C ALA A 36 4.46 14.83 9.35
N VAL A 37 5.70 14.40 9.60
CA VAL A 37 6.75 15.24 10.16
C VAL A 37 7.86 15.44 9.14
N VAL A 38 8.19 16.69 8.83
CA VAL A 38 9.37 17.04 8.04
C VAL A 38 10.49 17.41 9.01
N LEU A 39 11.46 16.51 9.17
CA LEU A 39 12.56 16.70 10.10
C LEU A 39 13.80 17.19 9.35
N THR A 40 14.26 18.40 9.68
CA THR A 40 15.30 19.07 8.90
C THR A 40 16.67 19.02 9.58
N TYR A 41 17.73 18.90 8.78
CA TYR A 41 19.12 19.14 9.16
C TYR A 41 19.77 20.05 8.12
N ALA A 42 20.97 20.57 8.39
CA ALA A 42 21.69 21.43 7.47
C ALA A 42 22.90 20.68 6.87
N CYS A 43 22.99 20.66 5.53
CA CYS A 43 24.02 19.92 4.79
C CYS A 43 25.45 20.43 5.04
N ASP A 44 25.59 21.67 5.51
CA ASP A 44 26.85 22.33 5.90
C ASP A 44 27.22 22.09 7.37
N ARG A 45 26.36 21.44 8.17
CA ARG A 45 26.54 21.27 9.62
C ARG A 45 26.27 19.83 10.06
N PRO A 46 27.29 18.95 10.03
CA PRO A 46 27.17 17.54 10.40
C PRO A 46 26.53 17.31 11.78
N GLU A 47 26.77 18.19 12.75
CA GLU A 47 26.22 18.07 14.10
C GLU A 47 24.67 18.16 14.12
N THR A 48 24.06 18.79 13.11
CA THR A 48 22.60 18.86 13.01
C THR A 48 21.99 17.55 12.51
N LEU A 49 22.74 16.80 11.71
CA LEU A 49 22.36 15.46 11.28
C LEU A 49 22.46 14.47 12.46
N ASP A 50 23.52 14.55 13.27
CA ASP A 50 23.68 13.73 14.47
C ASP A 50 22.54 13.95 15.47
N ARG A 51 21.99 15.17 15.54
CA ARG A 51 20.82 15.49 16.37
C ARG A 51 19.54 14.78 15.95
N LEU A 52 19.44 14.27 14.71
CA LEU A 52 18.29 13.49 14.28
C LEU A 52 18.16 12.21 15.12
N SER A 53 19.21 11.41 15.17
CA SER A 53 19.22 10.11 15.87
C SER A 53 19.41 10.23 17.38
N THR A 54 20.09 11.26 17.85
CA THR A 54 20.39 11.45 19.28
C THR A 54 19.29 12.18 20.06
N PHE A 55 18.45 12.97 19.39
CA PHE A 55 17.42 13.77 20.06
C PHE A 55 16.05 13.63 19.40
N TRP A 56 15.90 14.05 18.13
CA TRP A 56 14.58 14.22 17.54
C TRP A 56 13.81 12.92 17.31
N LEU A 57 14.44 11.89 16.75
CA LEU A 57 13.78 10.61 16.50
C LEU A 57 13.42 9.88 17.81
N PRO A 58 14.30 9.83 18.84
CA PRO A 58 13.90 9.38 20.18
C PRO A 58 12.74 10.17 20.79
N GLU A 59 12.74 11.50 20.67
CA GLU A 59 11.67 12.36 21.18
C GLU A 59 10.32 12.05 20.50
N LEU A 60 10.30 11.88 19.18
CA LEU A 60 9.10 11.49 18.44
C LEU A 60 8.51 10.17 18.96
N ARG A 61 9.36 9.18 19.26
CA ARG A 61 8.94 7.92 19.87
C ARG A 61 8.40 8.11 21.29
N GLN A 62 9.04 8.95 22.09
CA GLN A 62 8.60 9.26 23.46
C GLN A 62 7.23 9.96 23.47
N LEU A 63 6.97 10.82 22.48
CA LEU A 63 5.69 11.49 22.29
C LEU A 63 4.62 10.60 21.65
N GLU A 64 4.95 9.34 21.32
CA GLU A 64 4.11 8.37 20.62
C GLU A 64 3.60 8.86 19.25
N VAL A 65 4.41 9.67 18.56
CA VAL A 65 4.11 10.16 17.21
C VAL A 65 4.32 9.01 16.21
N LYS A 66 3.23 8.54 15.60
CA LYS A 66 3.21 7.37 14.69
C LYS A 66 3.07 7.74 13.21
N VAL A 67 3.22 9.02 12.89
CA VAL A 67 3.07 9.53 11.53
C VAL A 67 4.39 9.43 10.76
N PRO A 68 4.36 9.36 9.42
CA PRO A 68 5.58 9.24 8.62
C PRO A 68 6.52 10.44 8.81
N VAL A 69 7.82 10.16 8.84
CA VAL A 69 8.89 11.16 8.95
C VAL A 69 9.62 11.28 7.61
N ILE A 70 9.75 12.50 7.11
CA ILE A 70 10.56 12.86 5.94
C ILE A 70 11.78 13.62 6.44
N VAL A 71 12.97 13.04 6.25
CA VAL A 71 14.21 13.71 6.67
C VAL A 71 14.70 14.61 5.53
N VAL A 72 14.99 15.88 5.83
CA VAL A 72 15.35 16.86 4.81
C VAL A 72 16.68 17.54 5.12
N GLY A 73 17.67 17.34 4.25
CA GLY A 73 18.93 18.05 4.28
C GLY A 73 18.82 19.39 3.56
N CYS A 74 18.75 20.47 4.33
CA CYS A 74 18.64 21.83 3.82
C CYS A 74 20.01 22.41 3.46
N LYS A 75 20.01 23.51 2.69
CA LYS A 75 21.22 24.26 2.30
C LYS A 75 22.24 23.41 1.53
N LEU A 76 21.75 22.56 0.63
CA LEU A 76 22.61 21.74 -0.23
C LEU A 76 23.65 22.56 -0.99
N ASP A 77 23.37 23.82 -1.29
CA ASP A 77 24.28 24.78 -1.94
C ASP A 77 25.51 25.18 -1.12
N LEU A 78 25.52 24.89 0.18
CA LEU A 78 26.65 25.16 1.08
C LEU A 78 27.49 23.92 1.41
N ARG A 79 27.15 22.76 0.83
CA ARG A 79 27.89 21.52 1.06
C ARG A 79 29.30 21.62 0.48
N ASP A 80 30.29 21.20 1.27
CA ASP A 80 31.67 21.09 0.81
C ASP A 80 31.81 19.97 -0.23
N GLU A 81 32.22 20.32 -1.45
CA GLU A 81 32.48 19.39 -2.55
C GLU A 81 33.54 18.34 -2.19
N ASN A 82 34.47 18.67 -1.29
CA ASN A 82 35.55 17.76 -0.87
C ASN A 82 35.10 16.71 0.16
N GLN A 83 33.93 16.90 0.79
CA GLN A 83 33.37 16.00 1.81
C GLN A 83 32.10 15.28 1.31
N GLN A 84 31.99 15.08 0.00
CA GLN A 84 30.81 14.48 -0.62
C GLN A 84 30.70 12.98 -0.30
N VAL A 85 30.10 12.66 0.85
CA VAL A 85 29.63 11.32 1.19
C VAL A 85 28.23 11.15 0.59
N SER A 86 27.94 9.97 0.03
CA SER A 86 26.61 9.68 -0.50
C SER A 86 25.57 9.76 0.61
N LEU A 87 24.46 10.47 0.37
CA LEU A 87 23.31 10.53 1.29
C LEU A 87 22.85 9.13 1.70
N GLU A 88 22.83 8.19 0.76
CA GLU A 88 22.43 6.80 1.00
C GLU A 88 23.34 6.12 2.02
N GLN A 89 24.65 6.34 1.96
CA GLN A 89 25.61 5.75 2.89
C GLN A 89 25.41 6.27 4.32
N VAL A 90 25.07 7.55 4.45
CA VAL A 90 24.87 8.21 5.75
C VAL A 90 23.50 7.87 6.35
N MET A 91 22.45 7.85 5.54
CA MET A 91 21.07 7.67 6.01
C MET A 91 20.67 6.20 6.18
N SER A 92 21.26 5.27 5.43
CA SER A 92 20.96 3.83 5.53
C SER A 92 20.97 3.29 6.98
N PRO A 93 22.01 3.51 7.81
CA PRO A 93 22.00 3.02 9.19
C PRO A 93 20.92 3.70 10.05
N ILE A 94 20.65 4.99 9.82
CA ILE A 94 19.62 5.74 10.55
C ILE A 94 18.24 5.19 10.20
N MET A 95 17.93 4.96 8.92
CA MET A 95 16.64 4.41 8.48
C MET A 95 16.42 2.97 8.94
N GLN A 96 17.50 2.17 9.08
CA GLN A 96 17.41 0.83 9.68
C GLN A 96 17.03 0.89 11.17
N GLN A 97 17.54 1.88 11.90
CA GLN A 97 17.23 2.10 13.32
C GLN A 97 15.86 2.77 13.52
N PHE A 98 15.47 3.66 12.61
CA PHE A 98 14.28 4.51 12.68
C PHE A 98 13.38 4.28 11.45
N ARG A 99 12.52 3.27 11.57
CA ARG A 99 11.61 2.81 10.52
C ARG A 99 10.46 3.78 10.23
N GLU A 100 10.22 4.74 11.11
CA GLU A 100 9.29 5.85 10.88
C GLU A 100 9.79 6.81 9.78
N ILE A 101 11.07 6.75 9.40
CA ILE A 101 11.61 7.51 8.28
C ILE A 101 11.22 6.83 6.97
N GLU A 102 10.35 7.48 6.19
CA GLU A 102 9.90 6.97 4.89
C GLU A 102 10.90 7.31 3.78
N THR A 103 11.47 8.51 3.80
CA THR A 103 12.46 8.93 2.80
C THR A 103 13.35 10.06 3.32
N CYS A 104 14.47 10.26 2.64
CA CYS A 104 15.37 11.38 2.86
C CYS A 104 15.62 12.14 1.56
N ILE A 105 15.57 13.47 1.65
CA ILE A 105 15.70 14.38 0.50
C ILE A 105 16.68 15.48 0.87
N GLU A 106 17.55 15.86 -0.06
CA GLU A 106 18.38 17.04 0.09
C GLU A 106 17.87 18.14 -0.82
N CYS A 107 17.82 19.37 -0.29
CA CYS A 107 17.25 20.49 -0.99
C CYS A 107 18.04 21.78 -0.75
N SER A 108 17.89 22.72 -1.67
CA SER A 108 18.38 24.10 -1.49
C SER A 108 17.26 25.06 -1.79
N ALA A 109 16.78 25.76 -0.76
CA ALA A 109 15.78 26.81 -0.95
C ALA A 109 16.36 27.99 -1.76
N PHE A 110 17.65 28.29 -1.58
CA PHE A 110 18.34 29.37 -2.30
C PHE A 110 18.47 29.08 -3.80
N LYS A 111 18.78 27.84 -4.17
CA LYS A 111 18.89 27.41 -5.57
C LYS A 111 17.58 26.85 -6.14
N HIS A 112 16.51 26.81 -5.35
CA HIS A 112 15.24 26.15 -5.69
C HIS A 112 15.39 24.67 -6.11
N ILE A 113 16.30 23.94 -5.46
CA ILE A 113 16.53 22.52 -5.72
C ILE A 113 15.66 21.69 -4.79
N GLN A 114 14.88 20.77 -5.37
CA GLN A 114 14.10 19.72 -4.69
C GLN A 114 13.06 20.19 -3.65
N ILE A 115 12.69 21.46 -3.65
CA ILE A 115 11.71 22.01 -2.69
C ILE A 115 10.30 21.42 -2.90
N PRO A 116 9.75 21.35 -4.13
CA PRO A 116 8.46 20.70 -4.35
C PRO A 116 8.43 19.23 -3.91
N GLU A 117 9.53 18.52 -4.09
CA GLU A 117 9.69 17.10 -3.80
C GLU A 117 9.52 16.82 -2.31
N VAL A 118 10.03 17.68 -1.43
CA VAL A 118 9.84 17.55 0.03
C VAL A 118 8.36 17.43 0.38
N PHE A 119 7.54 18.35 -0.13
CA PHE A 119 6.11 18.36 0.15
C PHE A 119 5.36 17.25 -0.58
N TYR A 120 5.78 16.93 -1.81
CA TYR A 120 5.23 15.82 -2.57
C TYR A 120 5.40 14.49 -1.82
N TYR A 121 6.61 14.18 -1.35
CA TYR A 121 6.87 12.93 -0.63
C TYR A 121 6.21 12.91 0.76
N ALA A 122 6.15 14.04 1.47
CA ALA A 122 5.39 14.14 2.71
C ALA A 122 3.90 13.80 2.49
N GLN A 123 3.28 14.37 1.46
CA GLN A 123 1.89 14.07 1.11
C GLN A 123 1.72 12.61 0.69
N LYS A 124 2.60 12.09 -0.17
CA LYS A 124 2.52 10.70 -0.64
C LYS A 124 2.69 9.69 0.50
N ALA A 125 3.51 9.98 1.51
CA ALA A 125 3.66 9.09 2.67
C ALA A 125 2.38 8.97 3.50
N VAL A 126 1.62 10.06 3.64
CA VAL A 126 0.29 10.06 4.29
C VAL A 126 -0.74 9.35 3.44
N LEU A 127 -0.75 9.65 2.14
CA LEU A 127 -1.70 9.07 1.21
C LEU A 127 -1.44 7.59 0.98
N HIS A 128 -0.21 7.12 1.00
CA HIS A 128 0.18 5.77 0.61
C HIS A 128 1.01 5.09 1.71
N PRO A 129 0.44 4.89 2.91
CA PRO A 129 1.24 4.46 4.06
C PRO A 129 1.84 3.07 3.85
N THR A 130 3.12 2.91 4.17
CA THR A 130 3.83 1.62 4.08
C THR A 130 3.36 0.64 5.15
N GLY A 131 3.11 1.16 6.36
CA GLY A 131 2.82 0.38 7.56
C GLY A 131 1.72 -0.70 7.42
N PRO A 132 0.57 -0.45 6.78
CA PRO A 132 -0.46 -1.47 6.57
C PRO A 132 -0.06 -2.59 5.61
N LEU A 133 0.80 -2.28 4.62
CA LEU A 133 1.11 -3.17 3.50
C LEU A 133 2.22 -4.16 3.83
N PHE A 134 3.29 -3.69 4.46
CA PHE A 134 4.56 -4.39 4.49
C PHE A 134 5.18 -4.35 5.90
N ASP A 135 5.80 -5.46 6.26
CA ASP A 135 6.59 -5.57 7.48
C ASP A 135 8.07 -5.46 7.10
N GLN A 136 8.67 -4.35 7.51
CA GLN A 136 10.07 -4.05 7.22
C GLN A 136 11.04 -4.94 8.02
N GLU A 137 10.59 -5.62 9.09
CA GLU A 137 11.43 -6.57 9.83
C GLU A 137 11.62 -7.87 9.08
N SER A 138 10.50 -8.48 8.70
CA SER A 138 10.51 -9.76 8.00
C SER A 138 10.75 -9.59 6.49
N GLN A 139 10.75 -8.35 5.98
CA GLN A 139 10.78 -8.03 4.55
C GLN A 139 9.66 -8.79 3.80
N THR A 140 8.45 -8.78 4.36
CA THR A 140 7.29 -9.48 3.77
C THR A 140 6.02 -8.65 3.82
N LEU A 141 5.09 -8.96 2.91
CA LEU A 141 3.74 -8.40 2.94
C LEU A 141 3.00 -8.84 4.21
N LYS A 142 2.29 -7.89 4.84
CA LYS A 142 1.47 -8.21 6.02
C LYS A 142 0.30 -9.12 5.66
N PRO A 143 -0.15 -10.00 6.58
CA PRO A 143 -1.22 -10.96 6.30
C PRO A 143 -2.54 -10.34 5.80
N ARG A 144 -2.86 -9.10 6.22
CA ARG A 144 -4.05 -8.38 5.72
C ARG A 144 -3.89 -7.95 4.27
N CYS A 145 -2.73 -7.41 3.91
CA CYS A 145 -2.38 -7.06 2.54
C CYS A 145 -2.40 -8.29 1.62
N VAL A 146 -1.79 -9.40 2.04
CA VAL A 146 -1.80 -10.67 1.28
C VAL A 146 -3.23 -11.15 1.03
N ARG A 147 -4.11 -11.14 2.03
CA ARG A 147 -5.51 -11.53 1.86
C ARG A 147 -6.25 -10.62 0.89
N ALA A 148 -6.00 -9.31 0.95
CA ALA A 148 -6.63 -8.35 0.06
C ALA A 148 -6.20 -8.56 -1.40
N LEU A 149 -4.88 -8.65 -1.64
CA LEU A 149 -4.30 -8.91 -2.96
C LEU A 149 -4.72 -10.28 -3.51
N LYS A 150 -4.80 -11.32 -2.67
CA LYS A 150 -5.33 -12.62 -3.07
C LYS A 150 -6.79 -12.54 -3.53
N ARG A 151 -7.64 -11.77 -2.84
CA ARG A 151 -9.02 -11.53 -3.31
C ARG A 151 -9.02 -10.82 -4.65
N ILE A 152 -8.16 -9.82 -4.85
CA ILE A 152 -8.06 -9.08 -6.11
C ILE A 152 -7.65 -10.03 -7.24
N PHE A 153 -6.64 -10.87 -7.03
CA PHE A 153 -6.20 -11.89 -7.99
C PHE A 153 -7.38 -12.77 -8.42
N ILE A 154 -8.13 -13.33 -7.47
CA ILE A 154 -9.29 -14.20 -7.76
C ILE A 154 -10.40 -13.46 -8.53
N LEU A 155 -10.53 -12.14 -8.36
CA LEU A 155 -11.50 -11.34 -9.12
C LEU A 155 -11.02 -10.99 -10.53
N CYS A 156 -9.73 -11.14 -10.81
CA CYS A 156 -9.11 -10.86 -12.10
C CYS A 156 -8.85 -12.12 -12.92
N ASP A 157 -8.75 -13.27 -12.27
CA ASP A 157 -8.71 -14.60 -12.87
C ASP A 157 -10.14 -14.98 -13.31
N LEU A 158 -10.49 -14.59 -14.55
CA LEU A 158 -11.83 -14.65 -15.11
C LEU A 158 -12.20 -16.09 -15.50
N ASP A 159 -11.23 -16.84 -16.02
CA ASP A 159 -11.40 -18.25 -16.37
C ASP A 159 -11.11 -19.20 -15.21
N ARG A 160 -10.56 -18.68 -14.10
CA ARG A 160 -10.27 -19.39 -12.84
C ARG A 160 -9.27 -20.52 -13.01
N ASP A 161 -8.35 -20.37 -13.95
CA ASP A 161 -7.35 -21.36 -14.23
C ASP A 161 -6.16 -21.32 -13.24
N GLY A 162 -6.16 -20.35 -12.32
CA GLY A 162 -5.15 -20.15 -11.29
C GLY A 162 -3.98 -19.27 -11.72
N ALA A 163 -4.03 -18.67 -12.90
CA ALA A 163 -3.06 -17.73 -13.43
C ALA A 163 -3.76 -16.55 -14.11
N LEU A 164 -3.07 -15.42 -14.21
CA LEU A 164 -3.52 -14.29 -15.04
C LEU A 164 -2.86 -14.40 -16.41
N SER A 165 -3.66 -14.72 -17.41
CA SER A 165 -3.28 -14.69 -18.82
C SER A 165 -2.88 -13.29 -19.28
N ASP A 166 -2.31 -13.17 -20.48
CA ASP A 166 -1.95 -11.85 -21.05
C ASP A 166 -3.18 -10.94 -21.21
N ALA A 167 -4.32 -11.52 -21.56
CA ALA A 167 -5.59 -10.81 -21.69
C ALA A 167 -6.06 -10.27 -20.33
N GLU A 168 -6.09 -11.12 -19.30
CA GLU A 168 -6.53 -10.73 -17.95
C GLU A 168 -5.58 -9.74 -17.28
N LEU A 169 -4.27 -9.90 -17.49
CA LEU A 169 -3.28 -8.91 -17.04
C LEU A 169 -3.48 -7.55 -17.69
N ASN A 170 -3.78 -7.52 -18.99
CA ASN A 170 -4.07 -6.27 -19.69
C ASN A 170 -5.39 -5.66 -19.21
N GLU A 171 -6.45 -6.46 -19.03
CA GLU A 171 -7.72 -5.97 -18.47
C GLU A 171 -7.55 -5.44 -17.03
N PHE A 172 -6.77 -6.13 -16.20
CA PHE A 172 -6.40 -5.66 -14.87
C PHE A 172 -5.69 -4.30 -14.92
N GLN A 173 -4.74 -4.13 -15.85
CA GLN A 173 -4.04 -2.87 -16.02
C GLN A 173 -4.99 -1.75 -16.43
N VAL A 174 -5.82 -1.98 -17.46
CA VAL A 174 -6.79 -0.99 -17.94
C VAL A 174 -7.75 -0.61 -16.80
N LYS A 175 -8.22 -1.58 -16.02
CA LYS A 175 -9.11 -1.35 -14.89
C LYS A 175 -8.45 -0.48 -13.80
N CYS A 176 -7.21 -0.79 -13.43
CA CYS A 176 -6.55 -0.11 -12.30
C CYS A 176 -5.91 1.23 -12.68
N PHE A 177 -5.33 1.32 -13.87
CA PHE A 177 -4.46 2.43 -14.27
C PHE A 177 -4.96 3.20 -15.49
N ASN A 178 -6.12 2.83 -16.06
CA ASN A 178 -6.71 3.43 -17.25
C ASN A 178 -5.76 3.44 -18.47
N ALA A 179 -4.84 2.48 -18.54
CA ALA A 179 -3.88 2.34 -19.63
C ALA A 179 -3.63 0.85 -19.92
N PRO A 180 -3.59 0.41 -21.19
CA PRO A 180 -3.23 -0.96 -21.53
C PRO A 180 -1.73 -1.21 -21.39
N LEU A 181 -1.34 -2.47 -21.18
CA LEU A 181 0.06 -2.89 -21.29
C LEU A 181 0.36 -3.27 -22.74
N GLN A 182 1.51 -2.82 -23.23
CA GLN A 182 2.06 -3.34 -24.48
C GLN A 182 2.50 -4.80 -24.28
N PRO A 183 2.40 -5.66 -25.32
CA PRO A 183 2.80 -7.06 -25.20
C PRO A 183 4.24 -7.25 -24.71
N SER A 184 5.16 -6.36 -25.10
CA SER A 184 6.55 -6.35 -24.63
C SER A 184 6.68 -6.05 -23.13
N GLU A 185 5.80 -5.22 -22.57
CA GLU A 185 5.77 -4.90 -21.13
C GLU A 185 5.28 -6.10 -20.32
N ILE A 186 4.27 -6.82 -20.82
CA ILE A 186 3.76 -8.05 -20.19
C ILE A 186 4.86 -9.11 -20.10
N VAL A 187 5.57 -9.33 -21.21
CA VAL A 187 6.73 -10.24 -21.24
C VAL A 187 7.81 -9.77 -20.27
N GLY A 188 8.09 -8.46 -20.22
CA GLY A 188 9.04 -7.88 -19.28
C GLY A 188 8.69 -8.14 -17.82
N VAL A 189 7.42 -7.96 -17.45
CA VAL A 189 6.91 -8.24 -16.10
C VAL A 189 7.09 -9.71 -15.74
N LYS A 190 6.68 -10.63 -16.62
CA LYS A 190 6.83 -12.09 -16.40
C LYS A 190 8.29 -12.48 -16.24
N LYS A 191 9.17 -11.95 -17.09
CA LYS A 191 10.62 -12.19 -17.03
C LYS A 191 11.23 -11.75 -15.70
N VAL A 192 10.84 -10.57 -15.19
CA VAL A 192 11.31 -10.10 -13.87
C VAL A 192 10.89 -11.05 -12.75
N VAL A 193 9.67 -11.60 -12.82
CA VAL A 193 9.19 -12.59 -11.85
C VAL A 193 9.96 -13.90 -11.95
N GLU A 194 10.18 -14.41 -13.16
CA GLU A 194 10.95 -15.65 -13.38
C GLU A 194 12.40 -15.53 -12.92
N GLU A 195 13.06 -14.40 -13.19
CA GLU A 195 14.45 -14.16 -12.80
C GLU A 195 14.62 -14.06 -11.28
N LYS A 196 13.67 -13.41 -10.59
CA LYS A 196 13.77 -13.17 -9.15
C LYS A 196 13.09 -14.23 -8.29
N LEU A 197 12.21 -15.04 -8.87
CA LEU A 197 11.62 -16.23 -8.25
C LEU A 197 11.90 -17.48 -9.11
N PRO A 198 13.16 -17.94 -9.17
CA PRO A 198 13.56 -19.08 -10.01
C PRO A 198 12.98 -20.44 -9.57
N GLY A 199 12.33 -20.53 -8.40
CA GLY A 199 11.40 -21.60 -8.05
C GLY A 199 11.70 -22.39 -6.77
N GLY A 200 10.70 -22.45 -5.89
CA GLY A 200 10.31 -23.69 -5.17
C GLY A 200 9.45 -24.57 -6.10
N GLY A 201 8.93 -25.71 -5.65
CA GLY A 201 8.23 -26.72 -6.48
C GLY A 201 7.08 -26.21 -7.37
N VAL A 202 6.40 -27.11 -8.11
CA VAL A 202 5.36 -26.77 -9.12
C VAL A 202 4.29 -25.77 -8.63
N ASN A 203 3.99 -25.75 -7.32
CA ASN A 203 2.99 -24.86 -6.71
C ASN A 203 3.53 -23.49 -6.26
N ASP A 204 4.83 -23.22 -6.45
CA ASP A 204 5.52 -22.04 -5.94
C ASP A 204 6.27 -21.26 -7.02
N ARG A 205 5.98 -21.55 -8.30
CA ARG A 205 6.46 -20.74 -9.43
C ARG A 205 5.66 -19.45 -9.56
N GLY A 206 6.36 -18.35 -9.80
CA GLY A 206 5.72 -17.05 -10.03
C GLY A 206 5.04 -16.92 -11.40
N VAL A 207 5.51 -17.66 -12.41
CA VAL A 207 4.94 -17.71 -13.77
C VAL A 207 4.84 -19.16 -14.22
N ASN A 208 3.75 -19.51 -14.91
CA ASN A 208 3.55 -20.82 -15.54
C ASN A 208 3.10 -20.66 -17.01
N GLU A 209 2.77 -21.76 -17.67
CA GLU A 209 2.35 -21.77 -19.07
C GLU A 209 1.05 -20.98 -19.34
N ARG A 210 0.21 -20.79 -18.32
CA ARG A 210 -1.06 -20.06 -18.39
C ARG A 210 -0.87 -18.56 -18.17
N GLY A 211 0.07 -18.19 -17.30
CA GLY A 211 0.43 -16.80 -17.08
C GLY A 211 1.02 -16.53 -15.70
N LEU A 212 0.71 -15.36 -15.15
CA LEU A 212 1.22 -14.92 -13.85
C LEU A 212 0.42 -15.60 -12.72
N THR A 213 1.08 -16.36 -11.85
CA THR A 213 0.41 -17.05 -10.75
C THR A 213 0.14 -16.11 -9.57
N LEU A 214 -0.66 -16.55 -8.59
CA LEU A 214 -0.85 -15.81 -7.34
C LEU A 214 0.49 -15.50 -6.63
N THR A 215 1.42 -16.44 -6.62
CA THR A 215 2.75 -16.25 -6.03
C THR A 215 3.51 -15.12 -6.73
N GLY A 216 3.51 -15.12 -8.07
CA GLY A 216 4.13 -14.06 -8.87
C GLY A 216 3.45 -12.72 -8.67
N PHE A 217 2.12 -12.69 -8.59
CA PHE A 217 1.34 -11.47 -8.35
C PHE A 217 1.66 -10.84 -6.99
N LEU A 218 1.70 -11.64 -5.91
CA LEU A 218 2.09 -11.15 -4.59
C LEU A 218 3.54 -10.65 -4.57
N PHE A 219 4.43 -11.36 -5.25
CA PHE A 219 5.84 -10.97 -5.36
C PHE A 219 6.02 -9.64 -6.10
N LEU A 220 5.29 -9.39 -7.19
CA LEU A 220 5.35 -8.10 -7.89
C LEU A 220 4.94 -6.95 -6.97
N HIS A 221 3.89 -7.12 -6.18
CA HIS A 221 3.46 -6.10 -5.22
C HIS A 221 4.47 -5.89 -4.08
N ALA A 222 5.12 -6.95 -3.59
CA ALA A 222 6.24 -6.83 -2.66
C ALA A 222 7.41 -6.04 -3.28
N LEU A 223 7.78 -6.39 -4.53
CA LEU A 223 8.85 -5.71 -5.25
C LEU A 223 8.56 -4.23 -5.50
N PHE A 224 7.31 -3.86 -5.80
CA PHE A 224 6.93 -2.44 -5.93
C PHE A 224 7.13 -1.69 -4.62
N ILE A 225 6.74 -2.29 -3.50
CA ILE A 225 6.91 -1.68 -2.17
C ILE A 225 8.39 -1.52 -1.83
N GLU A 226 9.21 -2.55 -2.03
CA GLU A 226 10.66 -2.49 -1.82
C GLU A 226 11.36 -1.43 -2.67
N LYS A 227 10.81 -1.13 -3.85
CA LYS A 227 11.29 -0.07 -4.75
C LYS A 227 10.70 1.31 -4.45
N GLY A 228 9.97 1.47 -3.35
CA GLY A 228 9.32 2.73 -2.95
C GLY A 228 8.12 3.13 -3.81
N ARG A 229 7.61 2.21 -4.65
CA ARG A 229 6.47 2.44 -5.56
C ARG A 229 5.15 2.03 -4.91
N LEU A 230 4.89 2.56 -3.72
CA LEU A 230 3.72 2.25 -2.90
C LEU A 230 2.39 2.59 -3.59
N GLU A 231 2.39 3.69 -4.35
CA GLU A 231 1.22 4.19 -5.08
C GLU A 231 0.63 3.14 -6.01
N THR A 232 1.45 2.33 -6.68
CA THR A 232 0.98 1.26 -7.58
C THR A 232 0.11 0.25 -6.83
N THR A 233 0.58 -0.22 -5.68
CA THR A 233 -0.16 -1.19 -4.84
C THR A 233 -1.41 -0.56 -4.24
N TRP A 234 -1.32 0.68 -3.75
CA TRP A 234 -2.47 1.38 -3.19
C TRP A 234 -3.55 1.71 -4.22
N THR A 235 -3.16 2.04 -5.45
CA THR A 235 -4.09 2.28 -6.57
C THR A 235 -4.93 1.03 -6.83
N VAL A 236 -4.28 -0.13 -6.90
CA VAL A 236 -4.95 -1.42 -7.05
C VAL A 236 -5.89 -1.68 -5.87
N LEU A 237 -5.41 -1.54 -4.63
CA LEU A 237 -6.24 -1.74 -3.44
C LEU A 237 -7.50 -0.84 -3.44
N ARG A 238 -7.34 0.44 -3.74
CA ARG A 238 -8.47 1.40 -3.78
C ARG A 238 -9.43 1.11 -4.92
N LYS A 239 -8.94 0.73 -6.10
CA LYS A 239 -9.82 0.36 -7.23
C LYS A 239 -10.73 -0.82 -6.88
N PHE A 240 -10.26 -1.72 -6.02
CA PHE A 240 -11.03 -2.85 -5.50
C PHE A 240 -11.71 -2.58 -4.16
N GLY A 241 -11.68 -1.32 -3.72
CA GLY A 241 -12.50 -0.84 -2.63
C GLY A 241 -11.89 -0.91 -1.23
N TYR A 242 -10.58 -1.09 -1.13
CA TYR A 242 -9.91 -1.08 0.17
C TYR A 242 -9.54 0.33 0.61
N ASN A 243 -9.74 0.61 1.89
CA ASN A 243 -9.27 1.83 2.55
C ASN A 243 -7.84 1.67 3.11
N ASN A 244 -7.31 2.71 3.75
CA ASN A 244 -5.93 2.72 4.30
C ASN A 244 -5.70 1.68 5.43
N ASP A 245 -6.76 1.13 6.02
CA ASP A 245 -6.68 0.02 6.99
C ASP A 245 -6.73 -1.37 6.33
N ILE A 246 -6.75 -1.43 5.00
CA ILE A 246 -6.97 -2.66 4.21
C ILE A 246 -8.26 -3.36 4.67
N LYS A 247 -9.32 -2.56 4.82
CA LYS A 247 -10.71 -3.01 4.96
C LYS A 247 -11.47 -2.59 3.72
N LEU A 248 -12.44 -3.39 3.30
CA LEU A 248 -13.38 -2.95 2.29
C LEU A 248 -14.13 -1.74 2.87
N ALA A 249 -14.18 -0.64 2.14
CA ALA A 249 -14.87 0.56 2.56
C ALA A 249 -16.37 0.25 2.73
N ASP A 250 -16.97 0.74 3.81
CA ASP A 250 -18.38 0.47 4.15
C ASP A 250 -19.34 0.92 3.04
N GLU A 251 -18.94 1.93 2.25
CA GLU A 251 -19.66 2.46 1.09
C GLU A 251 -19.91 1.40 -0.01
N ILE A 252 -19.11 0.33 -0.05
CA ILE A 252 -19.25 -0.76 -1.03
C ILE A 252 -20.27 -1.79 -0.58
N ILE A 253 -20.61 -1.81 0.72
CA ILE A 253 -21.66 -2.69 1.25
C ILE A 253 -22.97 -1.90 1.20
N PRO A 254 -23.85 -2.14 0.22
CA PRO A 254 -25.08 -1.36 0.10
C PRO A 254 -25.93 -1.53 1.37
N SER A 255 -26.34 -0.41 1.96
CA SER A 255 -27.26 -0.45 3.09
C SER A 255 -28.65 -0.85 2.60
N PHE A 256 -29.14 -2.01 3.02
CA PHE A 256 -30.48 -2.47 2.71
C PHE A 256 -31.44 -2.14 3.86
N LYS A 257 -32.31 -1.15 3.67
CA LYS A 257 -33.38 -0.82 4.63
C LYS A 257 -34.62 -1.63 4.28
N ARG A 258 -35.15 -2.37 5.26
CA ARG A 258 -36.32 -3.24 5.13
C ARG A 258 -37.33 -2.93 6.23
N ALA A 259 -38.61 -2.80 5.90
CA ALA A 259 -39.67 -2.70 6.88
C ALA A 259 -39.90 -4.07 7.58
N PRO A 260 -40.40 -4.12 8.83
CA PRO A 260 -40.51 -5.37 9.59
C PRO A 260 -41.33 -6.47 8.90
N ASP A 261 -42.24 -6.09 8.02
CA ASP A 261 -43.22 -6.92 7.31
C ASP A 261 -42.80 -7.29 5.87
N GLN A 262 -41.75 -6.67 5.32
CA GLN A 262 -41.27 -7.00 3.98
C GLN A 262 -40.50 -8.33 3.97
N SER A 263 -40.33 -8.98 2.81
CA SER A 263 -39.35 -10.06 2.57
C SER A 263 -38.29 -9.60 1.55
N ALA A 264 -37.14 -10.28 1.49
CA ALA A 264 -36.09 -10.00 0.52
C ALA A 264 -35.76 -11.28 -0.24
N GLU A 265 -35.85 -11.22 -1.57
CA GLU A 265 -35.57 -12.32 -2.49
C GLU A 265 -34.51 -11.87 -3.50
N LEU A 266 -33.77 -12.83 -4.05
CA LEU A 266 -32.81 -12.56 -5.11
C LEU A 266 -33.57 -12.32 -6.43
N THR A 267 -33.14 -11.31 -7.18
CA THR A 267 -33.64 -11.10 -8.54
C THR A 267 -33.23 -12.25 -9.45
N SER A 268 -33.95 -12.46 -10.55
CA SER A 268 -33.59 -13.47 -11.56
C SER A 268 -32.16 -13.29 -12.07
N GLU A 269 -31.73 -12.05 -12.26
CA GLU A 269 -30.37 -11.67 -12.65
C GLU A 269 -29.33 -12.09 -11.60
N ALA A 270 -29.62 -11.84 -10.31
CA ALA A 270 -28.73 -12.24 -9.22
C ALA A 270 -28.65 -13.77 -9.09
N VAL A 271 -29.77 -14.47 -9.31
CA VAL A 271 -29.80 -15.94 -9.32
C VAL A 271 -28.99 -16.49 -10.50
N GLU A 272 -29.12 -15.91 -11.69
CA GLU A 272 -28.34 -16.30 -12.87
C GLU A 272 -26.84 -16.03 -12.67
N TYR A 273 -26.49 -14.87 -12.12
CA TYR A 273 -25.11 -14.56 -11.76
C TYR A 273 -24.53 -15.58 -10.77
N LEU A 274 -25.27 -15.93 -9.71
CA LEU A 274 -24.85 -16.94 -8.74
C LEU A 274 -24.77 -18.34 -9.36
N ARG A 275 -25.66 -18.68 -10.29
CA ARG A 275 -25.61 -19.94 -11.04
C ARG A 275 -24.34 -20.01 -11.88
N ASN A 276 -24.01 -18.95 -12.61
CA ASN A 276 -22.78 -18.87 -13.39
C ASN A 276 -21.53 -19.02 -12.49
N ILE A 277 -21.53 -18.36 -11.32
CA ILE A 277 -20.46 -18.53 -10.34
C ILE A 277 -20.36 -19.99 -9.87
N TYR A 278 -21.50 -20.62 -9.59
CA TYR A 278 -21.58 -21.97 -9.09
C TYR A 278 -21.08 -22.99 -10.12
N GLU A 279 -21.54 -22.90 -11.37
CA GLU A 279 -21.07 -23.74 -12.48
C GLU A 279 -19.57 -23.59 -12.71
N LEU A 280 -19.05 -22.38 -12.55
CA LEU A 280 -17.62 -22.09 -12.65
C LEU A 280 -16.80 -22.66 -11.47
N PHE A 281 -17.43 -23.01 -10.34
CA PHE A 281 -16.78 -23.69 -9.20
C PHE A 281 -17.07 -25.20 -9.11
N ASP A 282 -18.02 -25.73 -9.88
CA ASP A 282 -18.31 -27.16 -9.97
C ASP A 282 -17.42 -27.83 -11.04
N SER A 283 -16.10 -27.77 -10.83
CA SER A 283 -15.11 -28.39 -11.71
C SER A 283 -15.35 -29.89 -11.91
N ASP A 284 -16.02 -30.53 -10.97
CA ASP A 284 -16.24 -31.98 -10.97
C ASP A 284 -17.65 -32.37 -11.47
N LYS A 285 -18.51 -31.41 -11.88
CA LYS A 285 -19.90 -31.63 -12.34
C LYS A 285 -20.74 -32.51 -11.40
N PHE A 286 -20.44 -32.50 -10.09
CA PHE A 286 -21.13 -33.36 -9.12
C PHE A 286 -22.27 -32.63 -8.40
N ALA A 287 -22.68 -31.45 -8.87
CA ALA A 287 -23.76 -30.67 -8.26
C ALA A 287 -23.57 -30.46 -6.75
N THR A 288 -22.31 -30.49 -6.27
CA THR A 288 -21.95 -30.31 -4.87
C THR A 288 -20.58 -29.62 -4.74
N CYS A 289 -20.54 -28.41 -4.18
CA CYS A 289 -19.27 -27.79 -3.78
C CYS A 289 -18.65 -28.59 -2.63
N ARG A 290 -17.54 -29.30 -2.87
CA ARG A 290 -16.80 -29.98 -1.80
C ARG A 290 -16.11 -28.98 -0.87
N THR A 291 -16.13 -29.29 0.42
CA THR A 291 -15.64 -28.50 1.58
C THR A 291 -14.13 -28.27 1.66
N ARG A 292 -13.39 -28.38 0.56
CA ARG A 292 -11.95 -28.04 0.55
C ARG A 292 -11.76 -26.58 0.14
N GLY A 293 -12.02 -25.67 1.09
CA GLY A 293 -11.55 -24.28 1.00
C GLY A 293 -12.60 -23.18 1.24
N TYR A 294 -13.87 -23.52 1.46
CA TYR A 294 -14.93 -22.53 1.62
C TYR A 294 -15.18 -22.19 3.10
N PHE A 295 -14.69 -21.04 3.55
CA PHE A 295 -15.33 -20.33 4.68
C PHE A 295 -16.45 -19.44 4.13
N LEU A 296 -17.53 -20.06 3.64
CA LEU A 296 -18.84 -19.39 3.63
C LEU A 296 -19.48 -19.71 4.99
N TYR A 297 -19.49 -18.74 5.90
CA TYR A 297 -20.30 -18.84 7.11
C TYR A 297 -21.78 -18.75 6.71
N CYS A 298 -22.41 -19.88 6.42
CA CYS A 298 -23.86 -20.02 6.51
C CYS A 298 -24.20 -20.41 7.94
N THR A 299 -24.57 -19.43 8.77
CA THR A 299 -25.14 -19.69 10.09
C THR A 299 -26.50 -20.38 9.92
N ARG A 300 -26.54 -21.71 10.04
CA ARG A 300 -27.79 -22.42 10.30
C ARG A 300 -28.28 -22.02 11.70
N LYS A 301 -29.35 -21.24 11.78
CA LYS A 301 -30.18 -21.23 13.01
C LYS A 301 -30.76 -22.65 13.20
N PRO A 302 -30.68 -23.24 14.40
CA PRO A 302 -31.38 -24.48 14.68
C PRO A 302 -32.88 -24.20 14.64
N VAL A 303 -33.60 -24.96 13.80
CA VAL A 303 -35.06 -25.02 13.84
C VAL A 303 -35.41 -25.73 15.15
N GLY A 304 -35.80 -24.94 16.15
CA GLY A 304 -36.40 -25.45 17.37
C GLY A 304 -37.68 -26.19 17.00
N GLY A 305 -37.75 -27.46 17.39
CA GLY A 305 -38.98 -28.24 17.30
C GLY A 305 -40.05 -27.66 18.22
N THR A 306 -41.27 -27.63 17.73
CA THR A 306 -42.49 -27.70 18.55
C THR A 306 -43.67 -28.04 17.65
N SER A 307 -44.39 -29.08 18.07
CA SER A 307 -45.76 -29.53 17.73
C SER A 307 -45.70 -31.05 17.67
N ILE A 308 -46.32 -31.84 18.56
CA ILE A 308 -47.47 -31.65 19.45
C ILE A 308 -47.18 -32.42 20.74
#